data_AF-A0A969XH86-F1
#
_entry.id   AF-A0A969XH86-F1
#
_cell.length_a   1.000
_cell.length_b   1.000
_cell.length_c   1.000
_cell.angle_alpha   90.00
_cell.angle_beta   90.00
_cell.angle_gamma   90.00
#
_symmetry.space_group_name_H-M   'P 1'
#
loop_
_entity.id
_entity.type
_entity.pdbx_description
1 polymer ?
#
loop_
_entity_poly.entity_id
_entity_poly.type
_entity_poly.pdbx_seq_one_letter_code
_entity_poly.pdbx_strand_id
1 'polypeptide(L)'
;MPTRLWQKIVQNLTNPLDCPDFIAAHRSRPQDFTRRRHLTFKNTVLFLLNQPRTALQTELDPFFQVLHGSDFEQRVVTAQAFSLARNKLNPSVFESLNQILQQQIDQLGLRQHWQGLQVLAIDGSSVHLPLELGMHHAFGTHCGHPVAR
;
A
#
# COMPACT_ATOMS: atom_id res chain seq x y z
N MET A 1 -12.80 14.28 20.55
CA MET A 1 -13.51 14.61 19.29
C MET A 1 -12.57 14.89 18.08
N PRO A 2 -11.46 14.15 17.85
CA PRO A 2 -10.84 14.05 16.51
C PRO A 2 -11.22 12.75 15.75
N THR A 3 -11.85 11.79 16.43
CA THR A 3 -12.06 10.42 15.92
C THR A 3 -12.95 10.35 14.68
N ARG A 4 -13.97 11.20 14.55
CA ARG A 4 -14.94 11.15 13.44
C ARG A 4 -14.33 11.56 12.09
N LEU A 5 -13.42 12.53 12.10
CA LEU A 5 -12.76 13.01 10.88
C LEU A 5 -11.81 11.95 10.32
N TRP A 6 -10.95 11.40 11.19
CA TRP A 6 -10.02 10.34 10.81
C TRP A 6 -10.74 9.08 10.33
N GLN A 7 -11.84 8.69 10.99
CA GLN A 7 -12.70 7.60 10.54
C GLN A 7 -13.21 7.85 9.11
N LYS A 8 -13.65 9.07 8.80
CA LYS A 8 -14.12 9.43 7.46
C LYS A 8 -13.02 9.33 6.40
N ILE A 9 -11.81 9.80 6.71
CA ILE A 9 -10.65 9.70 5.82
C ILE A 9 -10.32 8.23 5.53
N VAL A 10 -10.22 7.41 6.57
CA VAL A 10 -9.92 5.98 6.46
C VAL A 10 -11.02 5.24 5.68
N GLN A 11 -12.29 5.54 5.95
CA GLN A 11 -13.41 4.95 5.21
C GLN A 11 -13.33 5.29 3.72
N ASN A 12 -13.13 6.56 3.37
CA ASN A 12 -13.01 6.96 1.97
C ASN A 12 -11.79 6.35 1.26
N LEU A 13 -10.69 6.10 1.97
CA LEU A 13 -9.53 5.40 1.40
C LEU A 13 -9.76 3.91 1.21
N THR A 14 -10.56 3.29 2.09
CA THR A 14 -10.77 1.84 2.08
C THR A 14 -11.97 1.40 1.24
N ASN A 15 -12.96 2.27 1.02
CA ASN A 15 -14.14 1.99 0.19
C ASN A 15 -13.79 1.54 -1.25
N PRO A 16 -12.85 2.18 -1.97
CA PRO A 16 -12.46 1.75 -3.31
C PRO A 16 -11.90 0.33 -3.35
N LEU A 17 -11.30 -0.16 -2.25
CA LEU A 17 -10.67 -1.47 -2.20
C LEU A 17 -11.66 -2.64 -2.31
N ASP A 18 -12.95 -2.38 -2.09
CA ASP A 18 -14.04 -3.35 -2.28
C ASP A 18 -14.80 -3.14 -3.60
N CYS A 19 -14.50 -2.06 -4.33
CA CYS A 19 -15.17 -1.71 -5.59
C CYS A 19 -14.64 -2.58 -6.76
N PRO A 20 -15.50 -3.32 -7.48
CA PRO A 20 -15.06 -4.17 -8.59
C PRO A 20 -14.30 -3.43 -9.69
N ASP A 21 -14.72 -2.20 -10.03
CA ASP A 21 -14.07 -1.41 -11.08
C ASP A 21 -12.68 -0.94 -10.66
N PHE A 22 -12.53 -0.55 -9.40
CA PHE A 22 -11.23 -0.17 -8.84
C PHE A 22 -10.29 -1.38 -8.79
N ILE A 23 -10.77 -2.54 -8.33
CA ILE A 23 -10.01 -3.80 -8.36
C ILE A 23 -9.62 -4.15 -9.80
N ALA A 24 -10.52 -3.98 -10.76
CA ALA A 24 -10.27 -4.27 -12.16
C ALA A 24 -9.18 -3.38 -12.78
N ALA A 25 -9.13 -2.11 -12.40
CA ALA A 25 -8.12 -1.15 -12.85
C ALA A 25 -6.71 -1.45 -12.30
N HIS A 26 -6.63 -2.08 -11.12
CA HIS A 26 -5.36 -2.22 -10.38
C HIS A 26 -4.88 -3.67 -10.18
N ARG A 27 -5.55 -4.65 -10.80
CA ARG A 27 -5.07 -6.04 -10.87
C ARG A 27 -4.26 -6.27 -12.15
N SER A 28 -3.34 -7.22 -12.11
CA SER A 28 -2.50 -7.55 -13.27
C SER A 28 -3.26 -8.29 -14.36
N ARG A 29 -4.22 -9.17 -14.02
CA ARG A 29 -5.01 -9.94 -15.00
C ARG A 29 -6.50 -9.98 -14.64
N PRO A 30 -7.40 -10.17 -15.62
CA PRO A 30 -8.85 -10.24 -15.38
C PRO A 30 -9.31 -11.34 -14.42
N GLN A 31 -8.54 -12.41 -14.27
CA GLN A 31 -8.83 -13.50 -13.33
C GLN A 31 -8.33 -13.25 -11.90
N ASP A 32 -7.45 -12.27 -11.70
CA ASP A 32 -6.87 -11.98 -10.40
C ASP A 32 -7.87 -11.29 -9.47
N PHE A 33 -7.74 -11.59 -8.17
CA PHE A 33 -8.60 -11.09 -7.09
C PHE A 33 -10.11 -11.30 -7.26
N THR A 34 -10.52 -12.25 -8.11
CA THR A 34 -11.92 -12.63 -8.32
C THR A 34 -12.50 -13.46 -7.18
N ARG A 35 -11.65 -14.16 -6.43
CA ARG A 35 -12.06 -15.04 -5.31
C ARG A 35 -12.01 -14.30 -3.98
N ARG A 36 -13.05 -14.44 -3.18
CA ARG A 36 -13.11 -13.93 -1.80
C ARG A 36 -12.66 -15.00 -0.80
N ARG A 37 -11.34 -15.08 -0.56
CA ARG A 37 -10.70 -15.88 0.52
C ARG A 37 -9.94 -14.93 1.46
N HIS A 38 -8.81 -15.34 2.05
CA HIS A 38 -8.02 -14.50 2.95
C HIS A 38 -7.19 -13.43 2.24
N LEU A 39 -6.58 -13.74 1.09
CA LEU A 39 -5.77 -12.81 0.27
C LEU A 39 -6.63 -12.08 -0.78
N THR A 40 -7.61 -11.30 -0.31
CA THR A 40 -8.39 -10.40 -1.18
C THR A 40 -7.52 -9.24 -1.65
N PHE A 41 -8.00 -8.51 -2.67
CA PHE A 41 -7.34 -7.26 -3.11
C PHE A 41 -7.14 -6.30 -1.95
N LYS A 42 -8.24 -6.03 -1.21
CA LYS A 42 -8.24 -5.18 -0.02
C LYS A 42 -7.23 -5.63 1.03
N ASN A 43 -7.23 -6.90 1.44
CA ASN A 43 -6.32 -7.37 2.48
C ASN A 43 -4.85 -7.29 2.05
N THR A 44 -4.58 -7.57 0.77
CA THR A 44 -3.21 -7.47 0.21
C THR A 44 -2.72 -6.02 0.25
N VAL A 45 -3.57 -5.07 -0.15
CA VAL A 45 -3.25 -3.63 -0.12
C VAL A 45 -3.09 -3.13 1.32
N LEU A 46 -4.03 -3.47 2.21
CA LEU A 46 -3.97 -3.07 3.62
C LEU A 46 -2.72 -3.59 4.33
N PHE A 47 -2.33 -4.83 4.06
CA PHE A 47 -1.09 -5.38 4.61
C PHE A 47 0.15 -4.61 4.12
N LEU A 48 0.20 -4.23 2.84
CA LEU A 48 1.30 -3.43 2.30
C LEU A 48 1.33 -2.01 2.89
N LEU A 49 0.17 -1.38 3.10
CA LEU A 49 0.06 -0.08 3.76
C LEU A 49 0.49 -0.11 5.23
N ASN A 50 0.47 -1.29 5.87
CA ASN A 50 1.00 -1.48 7.22
C ASN A 50 2.54 -1.50 7.28
N GLN A 51 3.23 -1.38 6.14
CA GLN A 51 4.70 -1.29 6.04
C GLN A 51 5.40 -2.39 6.85
N PRO A 52 5.29 -3.68 6.45
CA PRO A 52 5.94 -4.77 7.17
C PRO A 52 7.45 -4.52 7.26
N ARG A 53 7.98 -4.50 8.48
CA ARG A 53 9.39 -4.16 8.76
C ARG A 53 10.24 -5.40 9.05
N THR A 54 9.61 -6.53 9.34
CA THR A 54 10.27 -7.80 9.65
C THR A 54 9.92 -8.89 8.63
N ALA A 55 10.21 -10.15 8.95
CA ALA A 55 9.87 -11.26 8.08
C ALA A 55 8.37 -11.32 7.79
N LEU A 56 8.00 -11.52 6.53
CA LEU A 56 6.60 -11.49 6.08
C LEU A 56 5.67 -12.34 6.95
N GLN A 57 6.09 -13.55 7.32
CA GLN A 57 5.25 -14.43 8.12
C GLN A 57 4.99 -13.88 9.54
N THR A 58 6.02 -13.29 10.16
CA THR A 58 5.94 -12.66 11.48
C THR A 58 4.99 -11.46 11.50
N GLU A 59 4.82 -10.78 10.35
CA GLU A 59 3.88 -9.66 10.21
C GLU A 59 2.47 -10.13 9.80
N LEU A 60 2.37 -11.21 9.01
CA LEU A 60 1.10 -11.74 8.50
C LEU A 60 0.25 -12.36 9.62
N ASP A 61 0.89 -13.10 10.53
CA ASP A 61 0.20 -13.80 11.62
C ASP A 61 -0.59 -12.82 12.53
N PRO A 62 0.01 -11.74 13.10
CA PRO A 62 -0.73 -10.72 13.86
C PRO A 62 -1.67 -9.87 13.01
N PHE A 63 -1.34 -9.61 11.74
CA PHE A 63 -2.26 -8.87 10.85
C PHE A 63 -3.60 -9.61 10.67
N PHE A 64 -3.55 -10.92 10.43
CA PHE A 64 -4.78 -11.72 10.28
C PHE A 64 -5.49 -11.99 11.61
N GLN A 65 -4.75 -12.02 12.73
CA GLN A 65 -5.36 -12.05 14.06
C GLN A 65 -6.29 -10.83 14.27
N VAL A 66 -5.77 -9.62 14.02
CA VAL A 66 -6.54 -8.37 14.15
C VAL A 66 -7.72 -8.34 13.18
N LEU A 67 -7.51 -8.76 11.92
CA LEU A 67 -8.55 -8.75 10.90
C LEU A 67 -9.72 -9.69 11.22
N HIS A 68 -9.44 -10.82 11.87
CA HIS A 68 -10.45 -11.81 12.24
C HIS A 68 -11.02 -11.62 13.65
N GLY A 69 -10.45 -10.72 14.45
CA GLY A 69 -10.84 -10.53 15.85
C GLY A 69 -10.56 -11.77 16.70
N SER A 70 -9.49 -12.51 16.38
CA SER A 70 -9.12 -13.75 17.07
C SER A 70 -8.30 -13.47 18.33
N ASP A 71 -8.54 -14.24 19.39
CA ASP A 71 -7.81 -14.11 20.65
C ASP A 71 -6.33 -14.53 20.56
N PHE A 72 -5.97 -15.33 19.55
CA PHE A 72 -4.63 -15.86 19.36
C PHE A 72 -4.17 -15.74 17.90
N GLU A 73 -2.86 -15.58 17.72
CA GLU A 73 -2.23 -15.64 16.40
C GLU A 73 -2.39 -17.05 15.80
N GLN A 74 -2.86 -17.10 14.56
CA GLN A 74 -2.96 -18.33 13.79
C GLN A 74 -2.43 -18.09 12.40
N ARG A 75 -1.73 -19.09 11.85
CA ARG A 75 -1.25 -19.02 10.47
C ARG A 75 -2.41 -19.20 9.49
N VAL A 76 -3.02 -18.08 9.11
CA VAL A 76 -4.12 -18.03 8.15
C VAL A 76 -3.61 -18.10 6.70
N VAL A 77 -2.46 -17.49 6.43
CA VAL A 77 -1.82 -17.48 5.12
C VAL A 77 -0.31 -17.68 5.27
N THR A 78 0.33 -18.14 4.19
CA THR A 78 1.79 -18.28 4.15
C THR A 78 2.43 -17.06 3.48
N ALA A 79 3.65 -16.71 3.89
CA ALA A 79 4.45 -15.67 3.24
C ALA A 79 4.60 -15.90 1.73
N GLN A 80 4.71 -17.16 1.29
CA GLN A 80 4.75 -17.52 -0.13
C GLN A 80 3.43 -17.20 -0.84
N ALA A 81 2.29 -17.57 -0.26
CA ALA A 81 0.98 -17.26 -0.82
C ALA A 81 0.77 -15.74 -0.91
N PHE A 82 1.21 -14.99 0.09
CA PHE A 82 1.18 -13.53 0.06
C PHE A 82 2.05 -12.97 -1.07
N SER A 83 3.30 -13.41 -1.24
CA SER A 83 4.17 -12.97 -2.33
C SER A 83 3.55 -13.23 -3.71
N LEU A 84 2.88 -14.38 -3.89
CA LEU A 84 2.14 -14.69 -5.11
C LEU A 84 0.93 -13.78 -5.32
N ALA A 85 0.23 -13.37 -4.25
CA ALA A 85 -0.87 -12.42 -4.33
C ALA A 85 -0.36 -11.01 -4.64
N ARG A 86 0.74 -10.58 -4.03
CA ARG A 86 1.39 -9.28 -4.28
C ARG A 86 1.77 -9.12 -5.75
N ASN A 87 2.30 -10.15 -6.38
CA ASN A 87 2.69 -10.11 -7.81
C ASN A 87 1.51 -9.91 -8.77
N LYS A 88 0.26 -10.04 -8.30
CA LYS A 88 -0.96 -9.80 -9.08
C LYS A 88 -1.51 -8.38 -8.92
N LEU A 89 -0.88 -7.59 -8.05
CA LEU A 89 -1.28 -6.22 -7.73
C LEU A 89 -0.44 -5.24 -8.55
N ASN A 90 -1.09 -4.31 -9.25
CA ASN A 90 -0.40 -3.22 -9.93
C ASN A 90 -0.03 -2.11 -8.92
N PRO A 91 1.22 -1.63 -8.91
CA PRO A 91 1.64 -0.50 -8.06
C PRO A 91 0.79 0.76 -8.19
N SER A 92 0.12 0.97 -9.33
CA SER A 92 -0.77 2.12 -9.56
C SER A 92 -1.88 2.27 -8.52
N VAL A 93 -2.23 1.20 -7.78
CA VAL A 93 -3.16 1.28 -6.65
C VAL A 93 -2.71 2.30 -5.61
N PHE A 94 -1.42 2.37 -5.31
CA PHE A 94 -0.88 3.26 -4.28
C PHE A 94 -0.86 4.72 -4.74
N GLU A 95 -0.63 4.94 -6.03
CA GLU A 95 -0.75 6.27 -6.64
C GLU A 95 -2.19 6.78 -6.55
N SER A 96 -3.16 5.94 -6.92
CA SER A 96 -4.58 6.29 -6.83
C SER A 96 -5.05 6.50 -5.39
N LEU A 97 -4.62 5.67 -4.44
CA LEU A 97 -4.91 5.88 -3.02
C LEU A 97 -4.30 7.18 -2.48
N ASN A 98 -3.06 7.50 -2.88
CA ASN A 98 -2.44 8.77 -2.50
C ASN A 98 -3.20 9.96 -3.09
N GLN A 99 -3.62 9.90 -4.35
CA GLN A 99 -4.46 10.94 -4.96
C GLN A 99 -5.78 11.14 -4.20
N ILE A 100 -6.46 10.04 -3.84
CA ILE A 100 -7.68 10.08 -3.04
C ILE A 100 -7.43 10.73 -1.66
N LEU A 101 -6.30 10.42 -1.01
CA LEU A 101 -5.92 11.05 0.26
C LEU A 101 -5.69 12.56 0.08
N GLN A 102 -4.90 12.96 -0.93
CA GLN A 102 -4.58 14.37 -1.18
C GLN A 102 -5.85 15.18 -1.45
N GLN A 103 -6.76 14.68 -2.28
CA GLN A 103 -8.04 15.33 -2.57
C GLN A 103 -8.89 15.51 -1.31
N GLN A 104 -8.89 14.51 -0.42
CA GLN A 104 -9.62 14.63 0.86
C GLN A 104 -9.01 15.68 1.79
N ILE A 105 -7.67 15.73 1.87
CA ILE A 105 -6.97 16.76 2.66
C ILE A 105 -7.36 18.16 2.15
N ASP A 106 -7.45 18.34 0.83
CA ASP A 106 -7.83 19.61 0.22
C ASP A 106 -9.28 19.98 0.51
N GLN A 107 -10.21 19.04 0.31
CA GLN A 107 -11.64 19.23 0.57
C GLN A 107 -11.95 19.54 2.05
N LEU A 108 -11.15 18.99 2.95
CA LEU A 108 -11.29 19.21 4.40
C LEU A 108 -10.55 20.47 4.88
N GLY A 109 -9.86 21.19 3.99
CA GLY A 109 -9.07 22.37 4.35
C GLY A 109 -7.90 22.07 5.28
N LEU A 110 -7.37 20.83 5.25
CA LEU A 110 -6.29 20.39 6.13
C LEU A 110 -4.89 20.73 5.58
N ARG A 111 -4.79 21.21 4.33
CA ARG A 111 -3.52 21.61 3.73
C ARG A 111 -3.04 22.94 4.30
N GLN A 112 -1.93 22.91 5.03
CA GLN A 112 -1.27 24.10 5.51
C GLN A 112 -0.28 24.64 4.48
N HIS A 113 -0.26 25.97 4.35
CA HIS A 113 0.68 26.68 3.50
C HIS A 113 1.51 27.64 4.36
N TRP A 114 2.79 27.77 4.04
CA TRP A 114 3.67 28.77 4.63
C TRP A 114 4.09 29.74 3.53
N GLN A 115 3.78 31.03 3.71
CA GLN A 115 4.05 32.07 2.70
C GLN A 115 3.50 31.73 1.30
N GLY A 116 2.32 31.08 1.23
CA GLY A 116 1.71 30.64 -0.03
C GLY A 116 2.30 29.37 -0.65
N LEU A 117 3.30 28.76 -0.01
CA LEU A 117 3.95 27.52 -0.46
C LEU A 117 3.51 26.33 0.39
N GLN A 118 3.39 25.17 -0.26
CA GLN A 118 3.24 23.91 0.46
C GLN A 118 4.60 23.46 0.97
N VAL A 119 4.73 23.34 2.29
CA VAL A 119 5.96 22.82 2.91
C VAL A 119 5.87 21.30 2.97
N LEU A 120 6.84 20.64 2.36
CA LEU A 120 7.00 19.19 2.38
C LEU A 120 8.34 18.87 3.03
N ALA A 121 8.30 18.21 4.20
CA ALA A 121 9.47 17.60 4.79
C ALA A 121 9.55 16.16 4.29
N ILE A 122 10.51 15.89 3.41
CA ILE A 122 10.74 14.57 2.83
C ILE A 122 12.10 14.09 3.34
N ASP A 123 12.08 13.05 4.18
CA ASP A 123 13.29 12.31 4.53
C ASP A 123 13.40 11.12 3.57
N GLY A 124 14.42 11.14 2.72
CA GLY A 124 14.62 10.16 1.66
C GLY A 124 15.58 9.07 2.10
N SER A 125 15.18 7.80 1.98
CA SER A 125 16.07 6.65 2.15
C SER A 125 16.47 6.11 0.78
N SER A 126 17.77 5.93 0.55
CA SER A 126 18.26 5.32 -0.69
C SER A 126 18.47 3.82 -0.49
N VAL A 127 17.99 3.01 -1.44
CA VAL A 127 18.19 1.56 -1.45
C VAL A 127 18.88 1.14 -2.74
N HIS A 128 19.96 0.36 -2.61
CA HIS A 128 20.62 -0.26 -3.75
C HIS A 128 19.73 -1.33 -4.38
N LEU A 129 19.54 -1.24 -5.69
CA LEU A 129 18.78 -2.20 -6.48
C LEU A 129 19.72 -3.24 -7.10
N PRO A 130 19.21 -4.44 -7.44
CA PRO A 130 19.96 -5.41 -8.23
C PRO A 130 20.53 -4.79 -9.50
N LEU A 131 21.75 -5.22 -9.87
CA LEU A 131 22.47 -4.72 -11.04
C LEU A 131 21.86 -5.26 -12.34
N GLU A 132 20.69 -4.73 -12.70
CA GLU A 132 19.95 -5.08 -13.91
C GLU A 132 19.76 -3.85 -14.79
N LEU A 133 19.89 -4.01 -16.10
CA LEU A 133 19.80 -2.91 -17.06
C LEU A 133 18.46 -2.14 -16.95
N GLY A 134 17.36 -2.86 -16.69
CA GLY A 134 16.05 -2.25 -16.47
C GLY A 134 16.01 -1.34 -15.23
N MET A 135 16.70 -1.70 -14.15
CA MET A 135 16.78 -0.89 -12.93
C MET A 135 17.62 0.37 -13.17
N HIS A 136 18.72 0.27 -13.91
CA HIS A 136 19.54 1.42 -14.30
C HIS A 136 18.73 2.45 -15.08
N HIS A 137 17.94 2.00 -16.06
CA HIS A 137 17.15 2.90 -16.89
C HIS A 137 15.98 3.53 -16.12
N ALA A 138 15.32 2.77 -15.24
CA ALA A 138 14.15 3.24 -14.51
C ALA A 138 14.47 4.14 -13.32
N PHE A 139 15.54 3.84 -12.57
CA PHE A 139 15.83 4.48 -11.28
C PHE A 139 17.11 5.34 -11.28
N GLY A 140 17.91 5.29 -12.36
CA GLY A 140 19.21 5.96 -12.41
C GLY A 140 20.27 5.23 -11.59
N THR A 141 21.40 5.89 -11.31
CA THR A 141 22.51 5.29 -10.55
C THR A 141 23.09 6.23 -9.50
N HIS A 142 23.64 5.63 -8.44
CA HIS A 142 24.50 6.28 -7.46
C HIS A 142 25.74 5.40 -7.25
N CYS A 143 26.93 5.97 -7.40
CA CYS A 143 28.20 5.24 -7.35
C CYS A 143 28.23 3.98 -8.25
N GLY A 144 27.66 4.09 -9.46
CA GLY A 144 27.64 3.00 -10.45
C GLY A 144 26.59 1.91 -10.20
N HIS A 145 25.82 1.98 -9.12
CA HIS A 145 24.77 1.02 -8.79
C HIS A 145 23.39 1.65 -8.96
N PRO A 146 22.38 0.92 -9.46
CA PRO A 146 21.04 1.45 -9.52
C PRO A 146 20.48 1.67 -8.11
N VAL A 147 19.79 2.79 -7.90
CA VAL A 147 19.31 3.21 -6.59
C VAL A 147 17.89 3.75 -6.69
N ALA A 148 16.99 3.23 -5.86
CA ALA A 148 15.69 3.84 -5.60
C ALA A 148 15.81 4.85 -4.46
N ARG A 149 15.16 6.01 -4.61
CA ARG A 149 15.08 7.08 -3.60
C ARG A 149 13.63 7.29 -3.16
#